data_AF-B0E687-F1
#
_entry.id   AF-B0E687-F1
#
_cell.length_a   1.000
_cell.length_b   1.000
_cell.length_c   1.000
_cell.angle_alpha   90.00
_cell.angle_beta   90.00
_cell.angle_gamma   90.00
#
_symmetry.space_group_name_H-M   'P 1'
#
loop_
_entity.id
_entity.type
_entity.pdbx_description
1 polymer ?
#
loop_
_entity_poly.entity_id
_entity_poly.type
_entity_poly.pdbx_seq_one_letter_code
_entity_poly.pdbx_strand_id
1 'polypeptide(L)'
;MISPRVNKINESEEKENEIQTLKNEMQRRVAELLTELEGVKKTNEKLENEQNEIQKKYECSEKEKREINKRNEENEEKVQHLSSEKEVIEKSIEEMYKLQKENNEKFEIERNTWKNERIEFEQKINKLEEMITNYEKAEGSDERNEIKEQQMQEEIIKLKMIQEKLQNEKVELQDHLERLVIDRNEEQERKRKEIEELKKRTEDLEKENAKVKESLGSNGIVNSLKQELEKKEKENQLIKDSNEKLQQYHVFITKEAQRIVQESDEKIKVFIKENDKNGQELLEQKKEIEFLKEGAKKESERKKRMVILYERKLDSMRELLQITQQKLAGFEEIKKHYKIQEEQLRKLEEEKKKEWKGNNEGEERENEQKLIISGIVIALKIANPKYEDTKYTVEKLFSEIQKERIDKYEWAEHIQSIFAKESLKEEN
;
A
#
# COMPACT_ATOMS: atom_id res chain seq x y z
N MET A 1 -17.10 -115.37 -17.50
CA MET A 1 -17.52 -114.41 -18.54
C MET A 1 -18.24 -113.25 -17.84
N ILE A 2 -17.58 -112.10 -17.70
CA ILE A 2 -18.19 -110.90 -17.10
C ILE A 2 -18.93 -110.15 -18.21
N SER A 3 -20.18 -109.76 -17.95
CA SER A 3 -21.14 -109.25 -18.94
C SER A 3 -20.79 -107.82 -19.40
N PRO A 4 -20.65 -107.54 -20.72
CA PRO A 4 -20.29 -106.22 -21.24
C PRO A 4 -21.33 -105.10 -20.99
N ARG A 5 -22.53 -105.45 -20.49
CA ARG A 5 -23.62 -104.49 -20.25
C ARG A 5 -23.42 -103.64 -19.00
N VAL A 6 -22.65 -104.11 -18.01
CA VAL A 6 -22.45 -103.36 -16.74
C VAL A 6 -21.43 -102.22 -16.92
N ASN A 7 -20.40 -102.41 -17.75
CA ASN A 7 -19.40 -101.36 -18.02
C ASN A 7 -19.96 -100.16 -18.82
N LYS A 8 -20.91 -100.38 -19.73
CA LYS A 8 -21.48 -99.29 -20.55
C LYS A 8 -22.43 -98.37 -19.79
N ILE A 9 -23.01 -98.84 -18.68
CA ILE A 9 -23.93 -98.04 -17.85
C ILE A 9 -23.11 -97.10 -16.94
N ASN A 10 -22.02 -97.61 -16.35
CA ASN A 10 -21.11 -96.78 -15.55
C ASN A 10 -20.43 -95.66 -16.37
N GLU A 11 -19.99 -95.95 -17.61
CA GLU A 11 -19.42 -94.92 -18.50
C GLU A 11 -20.42 -93.83 -18.92
N SER A 12 -21.72 -94.15 -18.93
CA SER A 12 -22.77 -93.18 -19.26
C SER A 12 -23.05 -92.25 -18.08
N GLU A 13 -23.13 -92.80 -16.86
CA GLU A 13 -23.33 -92.01 -15.63
C GLU A 13 -22.11 -91.12 -15.31
N GLU A 14 -20.89 -91.60 -15.54
CA GLU A 14 -19.68 -90.78 -15.39
C GLU A 14 -19.68 -89.58 -16.34
N LYS A 15 -20.01 -89.78 -17.63
CA LYS A 15 -20.08 -88.68 -18.60
C LYS A 15 -21.19 -87.69 -18.27
N GLU A 16 -22.32 -88.15 -17.75
CA GLU A 16 -23.43 -87.29 -17.38
C GLU A 16 -23.09 -86.44 -16.14
N ASN A 17 -22.38 -87.01 -15.16
CA ASN A 17 -21.81 -86.27 -14.04
C ASN A 17 -20.75 -85.25 -14.48
N GLU A 18 -19.90 -85.60 -15.46
CA GLU A 18 -18.88 -84.70 -16.00
C GLU A 18 -19.50 -83.49 -16.71
N ILE A 19 -20.54 -83.73 -17.52
CA ILE A 19 -21.32 -82.68 -18.19
C ILE A 19 -22.00 -81.77 -17.16
N GLN A 20 -22.59 -82.34 -16.11
CA GLN A 20 -23.26 -81.56 -15.08
C GLN A 20 -22.27 -80.71 -14.26
N THR A 21 -21.07 -81.24 -14.01
CA THR A 21 -19.99 -80.51 -13.34
C THR A 21 -19.50 -79.33 -14.20
N LEU A 22 -19.24 -79.56 -15.48
CA LEU A 22 -18.88 -78.52 -16.45
C LEU A 22 -19.97 -77.45 -16.59
N LYS A 23 -21.24 -77.83 -16.58
CA LYS A 23 -22.38 -76.92 -16.63
C LYS A 23 -22.44 -76.02 -15.40
N ASN A 24 -22.26 -76.59 -14.21
CA ASN A 24 -22.22 -75.82 -12.96
C ASN A 24 -21.02 -74.85 -12.95
N GLU A 25 -19.88 -75.31 -13.46
CA GLU A 25 -18.67 -74.49 -13.53
C GLU A 25 -18.80 -73.35 -14.55
N MET A 26 -19.44 -73.60 -15.70
CA MET A 26 -19.81 -72.55 -16.66
C MET A 26 -20.78 -71.54 -16.05
N GLN A 27 -21.84 -72.00 -15.36
CA GLN A 27 -22.81 -71.11 -14.72
C GLN A 27 -22.14 -70.22 -13.67
N ARG A 28 -21.22 -70.79 -12.89
CA ARG A 28 -20.41 -70.03 -11.93
C ARG A 28 -19.53 -68.99 -12.63
N ARG A 29 -18.83 -69.35 -13.71
CA ARG A 29 -17.99 -68.42 -14.49
C ARG A 29 -18.81 -67.26 -15.04
N VAL A 30 -20.01 -67.54 -15.54
CA VAL A 30 -20.94 -66.52 -16.06
C VAL A 30 -21.38 -65.57 -14.94
N ALA A 31 -21.70 -66.09 -13.76
CA ALA A 31 -22.06 -65.26 -12.61
C ALA A 31 -20.90 -64.38 -12.12
N GLU A 32 -19.68 -64.91 -12.09
CA GLU A 32 -18.45 -64.15 -11.78
C GLU A 32 -18.23 -63.02 -12.80
N LEU A 33 -18.32 -63.30 -14.10
CA LEU A 33 -18.18 -62.30 -15.17
C LEU A 33 -19.27 -61.22 -15.13
N LEU A 34 -20.52 -61.58 -14.84
CA LEU A 34 -21.60 -60.61 -14.69
C LEU A 34 -21.36 -59.68 -13.50
N THR A 35 -20.85 -60.22 -12.39
CA THR A 35 -20.52 -59.42 -11.20
C THR A 35 -19.36 -58.47 -11.47
N GLU A 36 -18.33 -58.92 -12.19
CA GLU A 36 -17.23 -58.06 -12.64
C GLU A 36 -17.72 -56.97 -13.59
N LEU A 37 -18.60 -57.30 -14.54
CA LEU A 37 -19.18 -56.34 -15.48
C LEU A 37 -19.97 -55.24 -14.74
N GLU A 38 -20.77 -55.62 -13.74
CA GLU A 38 -21.51 -54.69 -12.87
C GLU A 38 -20.54 -53.78 -12.09
N GLY A 39 -19.43 -54.33 -11.59
CA GLY A 39 -18.36 -53.59 -10.93
C GLY A 39 -17.71 -52.56 -11.85
N VAL A 40 -17.37 -52.96 -13.08
CA VAL A 40 -16.80 -52.08 -14.11
C VAL A 40 -17.79 -50.97 -14.46
N LYS A 41 -19.07 -51.29 -14.63
CA LYS A 41 -20.11 -50.30 -14.94
C LYS A 41 -20.23 -49.22 -13.87
N LYS A 42 -20.23 -49.61 -12.58
CA LYS A 42 -20.22 -48.68 -11.45
C LYS A 42 -18.96 -47.81 -11.40
N THR A 43 -17.80 -48.37 -11.71
CA THR A 43 -16.57 -47.56 -11.80
C THR A 43 -16.62 -46.57 -12.95
N ASN A 44 -17.21 -46.95 -14.09
CA ASN A 44 -17.31 -46.08 -15.25
C ASN A 44 -18.26 -44.90 -14.98
N GLU A 45 -19.42 -45.14 -14.35
CA GLU A 45 -20.33 -44.06 -13.92
C GLU A 45 -19.67 -43.09 -12.94
N LYS A 46 -18.85 -43.59 -12.00
CA LYS A 46 -18.11 -42.71 -11.07
C LYS A 46 -17.10 -41.83 -11.81
N LEU A 47 -16.33 -42.40 -12.74
CA LEU A 47 -15.36 -41.65 -13.53
C LEU A 47 -16.02 -40.59 -14.41
N GLU A 48 -17.16 -40.92 -15.03
CA GLU A 48 -17.93 -39.97 -15.85
C GLU A 48 -18.45 -38.78 -15.00
N ASN A 49 -18.92 -39.05 -13.79
CA ASN A 49 -19.33 -38.00 -12.85
C ASN A 49 -18.15 -37.12 -12.40
N GLU A 50 -17.01 -37.72 -12.06
CA GLU A 50 -15.80 -36.98 -11.69
C GLU A 50 -15.30 -36.12 -12.86
N GLN A 51 -15.34 -36.66 -14.09
CA GLN A 51 -14.94 -35.92 -15.29
C GLN A 51 -15.85 -34.72 -15.54
N ASN A 52 -17.17 -34.87 -15.35
CA ASN A 52 -18.12 -33.77 -15.46
C ASN A 52 -17.92 -32.68 -14.39
N GLU A 53 -17.59 -33.06 -13.15
CA GLU A 53 -17.26 -32.09 -12.10
C GLU A 53 -15.97 -31.32 -12.39
N ILE A 54 -14.93 -32.01 -12.86
CA ILE A 54 -13.66 -31.39 -13.26
C ILE A 54 -13.91 -30.40 -14.40
N GLN A 55 -14.71 -30.77 -15.40
CA GLN A 55 -15.07 -29.91 -16.53
C GLN A 55 -15.77 -28.62 -16.05
N LYS A 56 -16.76 -28.73 -15.15
CA LYS A 56 -17.44 -27.56 -14.58
C LYS A 56 -16.48 -26.63 -13.80
N LYS A 57 -15.57 -27.21 -13.01
CA LYS A 57 -14.56 -26.44 -12.27
C LYS A 57 -13.60 -25.71 -13.22
N TYR A 58 -13.18 -26.38 -14.29
CA TYR A 58 -12.34 -25.79 -15.32
C TYR A 58 -13.01 -24.59 -16.00
N GLU A 59 -14.28 -24.73 -16.42
CA GLU A 59 -15.04 -23.65 -17.03
C GLU A 59 -15.24 -22.45 -16.08
N CYS A 60 -15.46 -22.71 -14.79
CA CYS A 60 -15.57 -21.65 -13.78
C CYS A 60 -14.24 -20.90 -13.61
N SER A 61 -13.13 -21.63 -13.51
CA SER A 61 -11.79 -21.04 -13.39
C SER A 61 -11.41 -20.23 -14.63
N GLU A 62 -11.76 -20.68 -15.83
CA GLU A 62 -11.54 -19.92 -17.07
C GLU A 62 -12.36 -18.62 -17.12
N LYS A 63 -13.60 -18.61 -16.58
CA LYS A 63 -14.38 -17.37 -16.46
C LYS A 63 -13.74 -16.39 -15.48
N GLU A 64 -13.33 -16.86 -14.30
CA GLU A 64 -12.64 -16.02 -13.31
C GLU A 64 -11.34 -15.43 -13.87
N LYS A 65 -10.57 -16.23 -14.60
CA LYS A 65 -9.33 -15.78 -15.26
C LYS A 65 -9.60 -14.66 -16.28
N ARG A 66 -10.67 -14.76 -17.07
CA ARG A 66 -11.06 -13.69 -18.01
C ARG A 66 -11.49 -12.42 -17.28
N GLU A 67 -12.22 -12.53 -16.18
CA GLU A 67 -12.59 -11.35 -15.38
C GLU A 67 -11.37 -10.67 -14.76
N ILE A 68 -10.41 -11.45 -14.24
CA ILE A 68 -9.15 -10.93 -13.70
C ILE A 68 -8.37 -10.19 -14.79
N ASN A 69 -8.25 -10.78 -15.99
CA ASN A 69 -7.56 -10.14 -17.10
C ASN A 69 -8.22 -8.82 -17.49
N LYS A 70 -9.55 -8.78 -17.59
CA LYS A 70 -10.29 -7.55 -17.90
C LYS A 70 -10.04 -6.46 -16.86
N ARG A 71 -10.06 -6.80 -15.56
CA ARG A 71 -9.76 -5.84 -14.49
C ARG A 71 -8.31 -5.35 -14.54
N ASN A 72 -7.37 -6.21 -14.94
CA ASN A 72 -5.97 -5.83 -15.09
C ASN A 72 -5.78 -4.84 -16.25
N GLU A 73 -6.44 -5.06 -17.39
CA GLU A 73 -6.45 -4.14 -18.53
C GLU A 73 -7.01 -2.76 -18.13
N GLU A 74 -8.17 -2.73 -17.45
CA GLU A 74 -8.77 -1.49 -16.95
C GLU A 74 -7.86 -0.75 -15.94
N ASN A 75 -7.11 -1.49 -15.13
CA ASN A 75 -6.15 -0.91 -14.19
C ASN A 75 -4.89 -0.37 -14.89
N GLU A 76 -4.38 -1.06 -15.92
CA GLU A 76 -3.26 -0.58 -16.72
C GLU A 76 -3.61 0.75 -17.42
N GLU A 77 -4.81 0.86 -18.00
CA GLU A 77 -5.29 2.10 -18.60
C GLU A 77 -5.35 3.25 -17.58
N LYS A 78 -5.85 2.99 -16.36
CA LYS A 78 -5.87 3.99 -15.27
C LYS A 78 -4.46 4.41 -14.85
N VAL A 79 -3.52 3.47 -14.75
CA VAL A 79 -2.13 3.78 -14.40
C VAL A 79 -1.49 4.65 -15.48
N GLN A 80 -1.72 4.36 -16.76
CA GLN A 80 -1.23 5.19 -17.86
C GLN A 80 -1.83 6.61 -17.82
N HIS A 81 -3.14 6.73 -17.59
CA HIS A 81 -3.80 8.02 -17.44
C HIS A 81 -3.21 8.85 -16.30
N LEU A 82 -3.11 8.28 -15.09
CA LEU A 82 -2.53 8.94 -13.93
C LEU A 82 -1.06 9.33 -14.15
N SER A 83 -0.29 8.51 -14.86
CA SER A 83 1.09 8.83 -15.22
C SER A 83 1.16 10.05 -16.14
N SER A 84 0.24 10.17 -17.10
CA SER A 84 0.18 11.33 -18.00
C SER A 84 -0.24 12.61 -17.27
N GLU A 85 -1.22 12.54 -16.38
CA GLU A 85 -1.63 13.68 -15.55
C GLU A 85 -0.50 14.15 -14.64
N LYS A 86 0.23 13.21 -14.03
CA LYS A 86 1.39 13.52 -13.20
C LYS A 86 2.45 14.31 -13.98
N GLU A 87 2.75 13.91 -15.21
CA GLU A 87 3.74 14.61 -16.06
C GLU A 87 3.30 16.06 -16.38
N VAL A 88 2.01 16.27 -16.64
CA VAL A 88 1.45 17.61 -16.88
C VAL A 88 1.58 18.49 -15.64
N ILE A 89 1.27 17.94 -14.45
CA ILE A 89 1.39 18.67 -13.18
C ILE A 89 2.86 19.01 -12.88
N GLU A 90 3.80 18.07 -13.09
CA GLU A 90 5.23 18.32 -12.88
C GLU A 90 5.75 19.45 -13.78
N LYS A 91 5.35 19.47 -15.06
CA LYS A 91 5.68 20.58 -15.98
C LYS A 91 5.10 21.91 -15.52
N SER A 92 3.85 21.93 -15.06
CA SER A 92 3.22 23.15 -14.56
C SER A 92 3.90 23.69 -13.30
N ILE A 93 4.35 22.81 -12.40
CA ILE A 93 5.11 23.19 -11.20
C ILE A 93 6.46 23.79 -11.60
N GLU A 94 7.16 23.16 -12.56
CA GLU A 94 8.45 23.66 -13.05
C GLU A 94 8.32 25.06 -13.69
N GLU A 95 7.27 25.29 -14.48
CA GLU A 95 6.95 26.62 -15.05
C GLU A 95 6.66 27.66 -13.95
N MET A 96 5.89 27.31 -12.91
CA MET A 96 5.63 28.21 -11.79
C MET A 96 6.92 28.62 -11.07
N TYR A 97 7.80 27.66 -10.77
CA TYR A 97 9.09 27.97 -10.12
C TYR A 97 9.97 28.87 -10.97
N LYS A 98 9.97 28.64 -12.29
CA LYS A 98 10.69 29.50 -13.24
C LYS A 98 10.16 30.93 -13.21
N LEU A 99 8.84 31.12 -13.31
CA LEU A 99 8.20 32.44 -13.26
C LEU A 99 8.45 33.14 -11.91
N GLN A 100 8.41 32.41 -10.81
CA GLN A 100 8.69 32.97 -9.49
C GLN A 100 10.12 33.47 -9.39
N LYS A 101 11.09 32.72 -9.93
CA LYS A 101 12.49 33.14 -9.97
C LYS A 101 12.67 34.40 -10.81
N GLU A 102 12.08 34.46 -12.00
CA GLU A 102 12.13 35.64 -12.87
C GLU A 102 11.51 36.88 -12.21
N ASN A 103 10.41 36.72 -11.47
CA ASN A 103 9.80 37.82 -10.71
C ASN A 103 10.68 38.29 -9.55
N ASN A 104 11.31 37.37 -8.81
CA ASN A 104 12.23 37.73 -7.73
C ASN A 104 13.43 38.52 -8.25
N GLU A 105 14.00 38.11 -9.38
CA GLU A 105 15.11 38.84 -10.03
C GLU A 105 14.67 40.27 -10.44
N LYS A 106 13.45 40.44 -10.97
CA LYS A 106 12.90 41.78 -11.28
C LYS A 106 12.76 42.65 -10.03
N PHE A 107 12.18 42.11 -8.96
CA PHE A 107 12.04 42.85 -7.70
C PHE A 107 13.39 43.24 -7.10
N GLU A 108 14.41 42.41 -7.24
CA GLU A 108 15.75 42.71 -6.75
C GLU A 108 16.42 43.83 -7.55
N ILE A 109 16.27 43.83 -8.89
CA ILE A 109 16.72 44.92 -9.76
C ILE A 109 16.02 46.22 -9.35
N GLU A 110 14.69 46.19 -9.23
CA GLU A 110 13.90 47.36 -8.86
C GLU A 110 14.34 47.90 -7.48
N ARG A 111 14.43 47.04 -6.46
CA ARG A 111 14.90 47.41 -5.12
C ARG A 111 16.26 48.10 -5.15
N ASN A 112 17.19 47.64 -5.99
CA ASN A 112 18.50 48.26 -6.13
C ASN A 112 18.42 49.65 -6.79
N THR A 113 17.56 49.82 -7.80
CA THR A 113 17.28 51.13 -8.41
C THR A 113 16.75 52.13 -7.37
N TRP A 114 15.72 51.75 -6.61
CA TRP A 114 15.15 52.59 -5.55
C TRP A 114 16.18 52.95 -4.47
N LYS A 115 17.06 52.00 -4.11
CA LYS A 115 18.14 52.26 -3.15
C LYS A 115 19.13 53.30 -3.67
N ASN A 116 19.49 53.23 -4.95
CA ASN A 116 20.39 54.20 -5.57
C ASN A 116 19.76 55.59 -5.65
N GLU A 117 18.48 55.67 -6.06
CA GLU A 117 17.73 56.94 -6.10
C GLU A 117 17.66 57.59 -4.70
N ARG A 118 17.41 56.79 -3.65
CA ARG A 118 17.40 57.28 -2.28
C ARG A 118 18.73 57.90 -1.87
N ILE A 119 19.84 57.24 -2.20
CA ILE A 119 21.19 57.76 -1.91
C ILE A 119 21.43 59.09 -2.64
N GLU A 120 21.00 59.21 -3.91
CA GLU A 120 21.12 60.48 -4.64
C GLU A 120 20.30 61.60 -4.00
N PHE A 121 19.09 61.30 -3.53
CA PHE A 121 18.25 62.28 -2.83
C PHE A 121 18.85 62.70 -1.49
N GLU A 122 19.34 61.75 -0.67
CA GLU A 122 20.04 62.06 0.60
C GLU A 122 21.24 62.98 0.36
N GLN A 123 22.03 62.74 -0.69
CA GLN A 123 23.15 63.62 -1.05
C GLN A 123 22.71 65.03 -1.45
N LYS A 124 21.59 65.17 -2.17
CA LYS A 124 21.04 66.48 -2.54
C LYS A 124 20.54 67.25 -1.32
N ILE A 125 19.86 66.57 -0.39
CA ILE A 125 19.39 67.16 0.87
C ILE A 125 20.58 67.68 1.68
N ASN A 126 21.60 66.84 1.91
CA ASN A 126 22.80 67.26 2.66
C ASN A 126 23.47 68.50 2.06
N LYS A 127 23.56 68.59 0.72
CA LYS A 127 24.10 69.79 0.03
C LYS A 127 23.25 71.04 0.26
N LEU A 128 21.92 70.91 0.27
CA LEU A 128 21.02 72.02 0.54
C LEU A 128 21.12 72.48 2.00
N GLU A 129 21.21 71.55 2.94
CA GLU A 129 21.41 71.83 4.36
C GLU A 129 22.74 72.56 4.63
N GLU A 130 23.83 72.15 3.96
CA GLU A 130 25.12 72.87 3.99
C GLU A 130 25.00 74.30 3.44
N MET A 131 24.27 74.49 2.34
CA MET A 131 24.03 75.83 1.78
C MET A 131 23.23 76.70 2.75
N ILE A 132 22.12 76.20 3.30
CA ILE A 132 21.29 76.91 4.28
C ILE A 132 22.12 77.33 5.49
N THR A 133 22.90 76.41 6.06
CA THR A 133 23.78 76.69 7.22
C THR A 133 24.81 77.79 6.91
N ASN A 134 25.33 77.84 5.68
CA ASN A 134 26.27 78.87 5.25
C ASN A 134 25.58 80.23 5.01
N TYR A 135 24.34 80.23 4.52
CA TYR A 135 23.54 81.44 4.35
C TYR A 135 23.09 82.06 5.68
N GLU A 136 22.71 81.23 6.66
CA GLU A 136 22.35 81.67 8.02
C GLU A 136 23.51 82.36 8.74
N LYS A 137 24.76 81.94 8.47
CA LYS A 137 25.97 82.59 9.01
C LYS A 137 26.29 83.96 8.40
N ALA A 138 25.67 84.31 7.28
CA ALA A 138 26.05 85.49 6.49
C ALA A 138 25.17 86.73 6.73
N GLU A 139 24.28 86.74 7.72
CA GLU A 139 23.24 87.77 7.86
C GLU A 139 23.72 89.16 8.35
N GLY A 140 23.62 90.16 7.45
CA GLY A 140 23.68 91.59 7.73
C GLY A 140 23.24 92.44 6.51
N SER A 141 22.35 93.41 6.75
CA SER A 141 21.78 94.47 5.87
C SER A 141 20.45 94.19 5.13
N ASP A 142 19.55 95.18 5.24
CA ASP A 142 18.11 95.11 4.98
C ASP A 142 17.67 95.00 3.51
N GLU A 143 18.53 95.27 2.51
CA GLU A 143 18.23 94.91 1.11
C GLU A 143 18.20 93.39 0.88
N ARG A 144 18.84 92.60 1.76
CA ARG A 144 18.71 91.14 1.75
C ARG A 144 17.37 90.66 2.26
N ASN A 145 16.64 91.44 3.05
CA ASN A 145 15.36 90.99 3.61
C ASN A 145 14.27 90.94 2.53
N GLU A 146 14.26 91.88 1.57
CA GLU A 146 13.35 91.82 0.42
C GLU A 146 13.70 90.71 -0.58
N ILE A 147 15.00 90.51 -0.88
CA ILE A 147 15.44 89.39 -1.73
C ILE A 147 15.16 88.04 -1.05
N LYS A 148 15.33 87.95 0.27
CA LYS A 148 14.96 86.76 1.05
C LYS A 148 13.47 86.52 1.09
N GLU A 149 12.66 87.57 1.18
CA GLU A 149 11.21 87.42 1.14
C GLU A 149 10.75 86.89 -0.22
N GLN A 150 11.36 87.35 -1.32
CA GLN A 150 11.12 86.78 -2.65
C GLN A 150 11.63 85.35 -2.81
N GLN A 151 12.84 85.04 -2.33
CA GLN A 151 13.40 83.68 -2.34
C GLN A 151 12.57 82.72 -1.49
N MET A 152 12.10 83.17 -0.32
CA MET A 152 11.22 82.40 0.56
C MET A 152 9.85 82.16 -0.09
N GLN A 153 9.30 83.13 -0.82
CA GLN A 153 8.07 82.91 -1.59
C GLN A 153 8.27 81.91 -2.72
N GLU A 154 9.38 81.96 -3.46
CA GLU A 154 9.71 80.95 -4.48
C GLU A 154 9.93 79.56 -3.87
N GLU A 155 10.55 79.49 -2.70
CA GLU A 155 10.78 78.24 -1.97
C GLU A 155 9.48 77.66 -1.42
N ILE A 156 8.56 78.50 -0.92
CA ILE A 156 7.19 78.10 -0.56
C ILE A 156 6.45 77.53 -1.77
N ILE A 157 6.59 78.13 -2.96
CA ILE A 157 5.98 77.59 -4.18
C ILE A 157 6.57 76.22 -4.54
N LYS A 158 7.90 76.06 -4.49
CA LYS A 158 8.56 74.77 -4.75
C LYS A 158 8.15 73.71 -3.73
N LEU A 159 8.07 74.06 -2.45
CA LEU A 159 7.61 73.17 -1.38
C LEU A 159 6.15 72.77 -1.58
N LYS A 160 5.28 73.69 -2.03
CA LYS A 160 3.89 73.35 -2.40
C LYS A 160 3.82 72.38 -3.58
N MET A 161 4.65 72.57 -4.60
CA MET A 161 4.72 71.62 -5.74
C MET A 161 5.22 70.24 -5.31
N ILE A 162 6.21 70.17 -4.40
CA ILE A 162 6.70 68.91 -3.84
C ILE A 162 5.63 68.26 -2.96
N GLN A 163 4.93 69.04 -2.15
CA GLN A 163 3.82 68.56 -1.32
C GLN A 163 2.69 68.00 -2.19
N GLU A 164 2.34 68.65 -3.30
CA GLU A 164 1.34 68.16 -4.25
C GLU A 164 1.79 66.87 -4.94
N LYS A 165 3.07 66.76 -5.32
CA LYS A 165 3.64 65.50 -5.86
C LYS A 165 3.58 64.36 -4.85
N LEU A 166 4.03 64.59 -3.62
CA LEU A 166 3.97 63.59 -2.55
C LEU A 166 2.53 63.20 -2.21
N GLN A 167 1.60 64.15 -2.27
CA GLN A 167 0.17 63.88 -2.08
C GLN A 167 -0.37 62.99 -3.20
N ASN A 168 0.00 63.25 -4.46
CA ASN A 168 -0.40 62.42 -5.60
C ASN A 168 0.22 61.01 -5.53
N GLU A 169 1.51 60.89 -5.20
CA GLU A 169 2.16 59.59 -4.98
C GLU A 169 1.50 58.81 -3.84
N LYS A 170 1.10 59.50 -2.76
CA LYS A 170 0.36 58.86 -1.67
C LYS A 170 -0.99 58.31 -2.15
N VAL A 171 -1.71 59.02 -3.00
CA VAL A 171 -2.97 58.53 -3.58
C VAL A 171 -2.71 57.31 -4.48
N GLU A 172 -1.70 57.38 -5.36
CA GLU A 172 -1.35 56.26 -6.26
C GLU A 172 -0.93 55.00 -5.48
N LEU A 173 -0.13 55.15 -4.43
CA LEU A 173 0.26 54.05 -3.56
C LEU A 173 -0.94 53.48 -2.79
N GLN A 174 -1.87 54.34 -2.36
CA GLN A 174 -3.09 53.92 -1.69
C GLN A 174 -3.99 53.11 -2.63
N ASP A 175 -4.17 53.56 -3.87
CA ASP A 175 -4.91 52.84 -4.91
C ASP A 175 -4.24 51.48 -5.24
N HIS A 176 -2.90 51.45 -5.32
CA HIS A 176 -2.17 50.22 -5.58
C HIS A 176 -2.33 49.21 -4.43
N LEU A 177 -2.29 49.69 -3.19
CA LEU A 177 -2.51 48.86 -2.00
C LEU A 177 -3.94 48.31 -1.97
N GLU A 178 -4.93 49.12 -2.36
CA GLU A 178 -6.33 48.70 -2.43
C GLU A 178 -6.54 47.59 -3.47
N ARG A 179 -5.90 47.70 -4.65
CA ARG A 179 -5.90 46.62 -5.67
C ARG A 179 -5.25 45.34 -5.16
N LEU A 180 -4.09 45.43 -4.50
CA LEU A 180 -3.42 44.25 -3.94
C LEU A 180 -4.27 43.56 -2.86
N VAL A 181 -5.01 44.33 -2.05
CA VAL A 181 -5.95 43.77 -1.07
C VAL A 181 -7.11 43.05 -1.76
N ILE A 182 -7.65 43.62 -2.84
CA ILE A 182 -8.70 42.98 -3.66
C ILE A 182 -8.18 41.66 -4.26
N ASP A 183 -7.03 41.69 -4.94
CA ASP A 183 -6.43 40.50 -5.56
C ASP A 183 -6.17 39.39 -4.53
N ARG A 184 -5.64 39.76 -3.36
CA ARG A 184 -5.41 38.82 -2.25
C ARG A 184 -6.70 38.21 -1.74
N ASN A 185 -7.77 39.01 -1.61
CA ASN A 185 -9.07 38.52 -1.16
C ASN A 185 -9.70 37.59 -2.20
N GLU A 186 -9.60 37.90 -3.49
CA GLU A 186 -10.06 37.03 -4.57
C GLU A 186 -9.30 35.70 -4.59
N GLU A 187 -7.98 35.72 -4.39
CA GLU A 187 -7.17 34.51 -4.30
C GLU A 187 -7.55 33.65 -3.08
N GLN A 188 -7.76 34.29 -1.91
CA GLN A 188 -8.25 33.58 -0.73
C GLN A 188 -9.62 32.94 -0.96
N GLU A 189 -10.53 33.62 -1.66
CA GLU A 189 -11.85 33.10 -1.98
C GLU A 189 -11.78 31.92 -2.96
N ARG A 190 -10.89 31.97 -3.96
CA ARG A 190 -10.63 30.82 -4.85
C ARG A 190 -10.12 29.61 -4.06
N LYS A 191 -9.14 29.81 -3.17
CA LYS A 191 -8.59 28.76 -2.30
C LYS A 191 -9.66 28.17 -1.36
N ARG A 192 -10.57 29.01 -0.83
CA ARG A 192 -11.71 28.53 -0.01
C ARG A 192 -12.64 27.61 -0.81
N LYS A 193 -13.00 28.00 -2.03
CA LYS A 193 -13.84 27.18 -2.92
C LYS A 193 -13.17 25.84 -3.27
N GLU A 194 -11.88 25.85 -3.56
CA GLU A 194 -11.11 24.63 -3.85
C GLU A 194 -11.09 23.67 -2.65
N ILE A 195 -10.85 24.19 -1.43
CA ILE A 195 -10.91 23.39 -0.20
C ILE A 195 -12.30 22.79 0.01
N GLU A 196 -13.36 23.53 -0.30
CA GLU A 196 -14.74 23.06 -0.14
C GLU A 196 -15.10 21.96 -1.16
N GLU A 197 -14.64 22.08 -2.41
CA GLU A 197 -14.75 21.01 -3.41
C GLU A 197 -13.97 19.75 -3.00
N LEU A 198 -12.74 19.90 -2.49
CA LEU A 198 -11.93 18.79 -2.00
C LEU A 198 -12.57 18.09 -0.80
N LYS A 199 -13.16 18.85 0.13
CA LYS A 199 -13.92 18.28 1.27
C LYS A 199 -15.10 17.46 0.78
N LYS A 200 -15.89 18.00 -0.15
CA LYS A 200 -17.04 17.29 -0.72
C LYS A 200 -16.62 15.99 -1.41
N ARG A 201 -15.53 16.02 -2.18
CA ARG A 201 -14.98 14.83 -2.84
C ARG A 201 -14.48 13.78 -1.85
N THR A 202 -13.89 14.22 -0.74
CA THR A 202 -13.45 13.33 0.34
C THR A 202 -14.65 12.65 1.01
N GLU A 203 -15.71 13.40 1.32
CA GLU A 203 -16.94 12.83 1.89
C GLU A 203 -17.60 11.81 0.96
N ASP A 204 -17.62 12.06 -0.35
CA ASP A 204 -18.18 11.13 -1.33
C ASP A 204 -17.34 9.84 -1.41
N LEU A 205 -16.02 9.95 -1.38
CA LEU A 205 -15.11 8.79 -1.31
C LEU A 205 -15.26 8.01 0.00
N GLU A 206 -15.47 8.67 1.13
CA GLU A 206 -15.73 8.00 2.41
C GLU A 206 -17.04 7.23 2.39
N LYS A 207 -18.11 7.80 1.81
CA LYS A 207 -19.40 7.11 1.62
C LYS A 207 -19.26 5.91 0.67
N GLU A 208 -18.47 6.04 -0.39
CA GLU A 208 -18.20 4.93 -1.31
C GLU A 208 -17.38 3.83 -0.63
N ASN A 209 -16.34 4.19 0.15
CA ASN A 209 -15.58 3.25 0.96
C ASN A 209 -16.44 2.55 2.01
N ALA A 210 -17.39 3.25 2.64
CA ALA A 210 -18.33 2.67 3.58
C ALA A 210 -19.24 1.63 2.88
N LYS A 211 -19.78 1.96 1.70
CA LYS A 211 -20.55 1.02 0.88
C LYS A 211 -19.73 -0.19 0.45
N VAL A 212 -18.47 0.02 0.07
CA VAL A 212 -17.55 -1.07 -0.28
C VAL A 212 -17.27 -1.96 0.93
N LYS A 213 -17.03 -1.39 2.12
CA LYS A 213 -16.87 -2.14 3.38
C LYS A 213 -18.12 -2.91 3.80
N GLU A 214 -19.32 -2.35 3.59
CA GLU A 214 -20.58 -3.06 3.83
C GLU A 214 -20.82 -4.18 2.82
N SER A 215 -20.44 -3.97 1.54
CA SER A 215 -20.55 -4.99 0.49
C SER A 215 -19.53 -6.12 0.63
N LEU A 216 -18.33 -5.81 1.14
CA LEU A 216 -17.27 -6.76 1.46
C LEU A 216 -17.41 -7.26 2.89
N GLY A 217 -18.58 -7.78 3.28
CA GLY A 217 -18.85 -8.31 4.61
C GLY A 217 -17.70 -9.16 5.16
N SER A 218 -16.82 -8.54 5.94
CA SER A 218 -15.47 -9.02 6.28
C SER A 218 -15.46 -10.28 7.15
N ASN A 219 -16.64 -10.74 7.57
CA ASN A 219 -16.82 -11.94 8.38
C ASN A 219 -17.39 -13.12 7.59
N GLY A 220 -18.07 -12.91 6.44
CA GLY A 220 -18.69 -14.00 5.68
C GLY A 220 -17.66 -14.85 4.92
N ILE A 221 -16.81 -14.17 4.15
CA ILE A 221 -15.80 -14.83 3.29
C ILE A 221 -14.69 -15.45 4.15
N VAL A 222 -14.25 -14.75 5.21
CA VAL A 222 -13.21 -15.26 6.12
C VAL A 222 -13.70 -16.48 6.91
N ASN A 223 -14.97 -16.50 7.36
CA ASN A 223 -15.52 -17.67 8.04
C ASN A 223 -15.78 -18.84 7.07
N SER A 224 -16.19 -18.57 5.82
CA SER A 224 -16.33 -19.60 4.79
C SER A 224 -14.98 -20.25 4.46
N LEU A 225 -13.94 -19.44 4.27
CA LEU A 225 -12.58 -19.93 4.01
C LEU A 225 -12.00 -20.69 5.21
N LYS A 226 -12.28 -20.25 6.45
CA LYS A 226 -11.90 -21.01 7.66
C LYS A 226 -12.58 -22.37 7.73
N GLN A 227 -13.89 -22.45 7.45
CA GLN A 227 -14.61 -23.72 7.44
C GLN A 227 -14.12 -24.66 6.34
N GLU A 228 -13.78 -24.11 5.17
CA GLU A 228 -13.24 -24.90 4.07
C GLU A 228 -11.82 -25.42 4.35
N LEU A 229 -10.99 -24.60 5.01
CA LEU A 229 -9.67 -25.00 5.48
C LEU A 229 -9.76 -26.14 6.51
N GLU A 230 -10.64 -26.02 7.51
CA GLU A 230 -10.84 -27.03 8.55
C GLU A 230 -11.38 -28.35 7.98
N LYS A 231 -12.23 -28.28 6.95
CA LYS A 231 -12.69 -29.46 6.20
C LYS A 231 -11.54 -30.13 5.45
N LYS A 232 -10.67 -29.35 4.81
CA LYS A 232 -9.50 -29.86 4.07
C LYS A 232 -8.45 -30.48 4.99
N GLU A 233 -8.26 -29.95 6.19
CA GLU A 233 -7.37 -30.55 7.20
C GLU A 233 -7.89 -31.92 7.67
N LYS A 234 -9.21 -32.07 7.89
CA LYS A 234 -9.82 -33.36 8.24
C LYS A 234 -9.70 -34.39 7.10
N GLU A 235 -9.90 -33.97 5.85
CA GLU A 235 -9.66 -34.84 4.68
C GLU A 235 -8.21 -35.29 4.58
N ASN A 236 -7.24 -34.39 4.80
CA ASN A 236 -5.82 -34.74 4.78
C ASN A 236 -5.45 -35.73 5.89
N GLN A 237 -6.01 -35.58 7.09
CA GLN A 237 -5.79 -36.52 8.18
C GLN A 237 -6.34 -37.92 7.85
N LEU A 238 -7.54 -38.01 7.27
CA LEU A 238 -8.12 -39.27 6.79
C LEU A 238 -7.24 -39.94 5.71
N ILE A 239 -6.69 -39.16 4.77
CA ILE A 239 -5.78 -39.67 3.75
C ILE A 239 -4.49 -40.21 4.39
N LYS A 240 -3.96 -39.51 5.41
CA LYS A 240 -2.78 -39.94 6.14
C LYS A 240 -3.01 -41.27 6.87
N ASP A 241 -4.11 -41.38 7.61
CA ASP A 241 -4.50 -42.60 8.33
C ASP A 241 -4.73 -43.78 7.36
N SER A 242 -5.32 -43.51 6.18
CA SER A 242 -5.53 -44.52 5.14
C SER A 242 -4.22 -44.95 4.48
N ASN A 243 -3.25 -44.04 4.31
CA ASN A 243 -1.91 -44.36 3.82
C ASN A 243 -1.12 -45.22 4.82
N GLU A 244 -1.21 -44.93 6.12
CA GLU A 244 -0.58 -45.76 7.15
C GLU A 244 -1.15 -47.18 7.16
N LYS A 245 -2.48 -47.33 7.04
CA LYS A 245 -3.11 -48.65 6.87
C LYS A 245 -2.65 -49.37 5.61
N LEU A 246 -2.55 -48.67 4.48
CA LEU A 246 -2.04 -49.26 3.23
C LEU A 246 -0.59 -49.72 3.35
N GLN A 247 0.26 -48.96 4.04
CA GLN A 247 1.63 -49.39 4.32
C GLN A 247 1.67 -50.65 5.19
N GLN A 248 0.82 -50.73 6.23
CA GLN A 248 0.69 -51.94 7.05
C GLN A 248 0.22 -53.15 6.23
N TYR A 249 -0.78 -52.97 5.36
CA TYR A 249 -1.23 -54.02 4.44
C TYR A 249 -0.12 -54.45 3.47
N HIS A 250 0.66 -53.51 2.94
CA HIS A 250 1.78 -53.83 2.06
C HIS A 250 2.84 -54.67 2.77
N VAL A 251 3.18 -54.33 4.02
CA VAL A 251 4.11 -55.12 4.85
C VAL A 251 3.53 -56.52 5.11
N PHE A 252 2.25 -56.63 5.44
CA PHE A 252 1.57 -57.91 5.66
C PHE A 252 1.59 -58.79 4.39
N ILE A 253 1.16 -58.25 3.25
CA ILE A 253 1.14 -58.98 1.97
C ILE A 253 2.56 -59.43 1.57
N THR A 254 3.57 -58.58 1.81
CA THR A 254 4.97 -58.93 1.50
C THR A 254 5.45 -60.10 2.36
N LYS A 255 5.12 -60.10 3.66
CA LYS A 255 5.43 -61.23 4.56
C LYS A 255 4.68 -62.51 4.17
N GLU A 256 3.41 -62.40 3.83
CA GLU A 256 2.59 -63.55 3.44
C GLU A 256 3.06 -64.15 2.10
N ALA A 257 3.42 -63.30 1.13
CA ALA A 257 4.02 -63.74 -0.12
C ALA A 257 5.37 -64.45 0.11
N GLN A 258 6.20 -63.96 1.03
CA GLN A 258 7.45 -64.64 1.41
C GLN A 258 7.18 -66.01 2.06
N ARG A 259 6.16 -66.11 2.92
CA ARG A 259 5.74 -67.36 3.55
C ARG A 259 5.26 -68.37 2.52
N ILE A 260 4.39 -67.97 1.59
CA ILE A 260 3.88 -68.83 0.52
C ILE A 260 5.02 -69.33 -0.37
N VAL A 261 5.99 -68.47 -0.70
CA VAL A 261 7.18 -68.89 -1.46
C VAL A 261 7.99 -69.93 -0.69
N GLN A 262 8.23 -69.73 0.61
CA GLN A 262 8.95 -70.69 1.46
C GLN A 262 8.21 -72.04 1.58
N GLU A 263 6.90 -72.01 1.84
CA GLU A 263 6.06 -73.22 1.89
C GLU A 263 6.02 -73.93 0.53
N SER A 264 6.04 -73.19 -0.58
CA SER A 264 6.11 -73.77 -1.92
C SER A 264 7.47 -74.40 -2.22
N ASP A 265 8.57 -73.77 -1.80
CA ASP A 265 9.93 -74.31 -1.97
C ASP A 265 10.14 -75.58 -1.13
N GLU A 266 9.55 -75.66 0.06
CA GLU A 266 9.54 -76.87 0.89
C GLU A 266 8.70 -77.98 0.26
N LYS A 267 7.51 -77.67 -0.27
CA LYS A 267 6.69 -78.66 -1.00
C LYS A 267 7.39 -79.15 -2.27
N ILE A 268 8.07 -78.28 -3.02
CA ILE A 268 8.86 -78.65 -4.21
C ILE A 268 10.06 -79.54 -3.80
N LYS A 269 10.71 -79.29 -2.66
CA LYS A 269 11.79 -80.15 -2.13
C LYS A 269 11.30 -81.54 -1.71
N VAL A 270 10.09 -81.63 -1.13
CA VAL A 270 9.44 -82.92 -0.82
C VAL A 270 9.05 -83.63 -2.11
N PHE A 271 8.53 -82.91 -3.09
CA PHE A 271 8.11 -83.45 -4.39
C PHE A 271 9.27 -83.99 -5.24
N ILE A 272 10.43 -83.32 -5.25
CA ILE A 272 11.64 -83.80 -5.95
C ILE A 272 12.19 -85.10 -5.33
N LYS A 273 11.87 -85.39 -4.06
CA LYS A 273 12.27 -86.65 -3.42
C LYS A 273 11.33 -87.84 -3.72
N GLU A 274 10.13 -87.60 -4.26
CA GLU A 274 9.05 -88.61 -4.18
C GLU A 274 8.50 -89.14 -5.51
N ASN A 275 8.94 -88.68 -6.70
CA ASN A 275 8.37 -89.23 -7.95
C ASN A 275 9.35 -89.44 -9.11
N ASP A 276 9.88 -90.67 -9.15
CA ASP A 276 9.95 -91.48 -10.37
C ASP A 276 8.55 -92.08 -10.63
N LYS A 277 7.97 -91.82 -11.81
CA LYS A 277 6.74 -92.38 -12.44
C LYS A 277 5.39 -91.64 -12.23
N ASN A 278 5.02 -90.79 -13.22
CA ASN A 278 3.72 -90.84 -13.93
C ASN A 278 3.58 -89.66 -14.92
N GLY A 279 3.39 -89.95 -16.21
CA GLY A 279 3.45 -88.96 -17.30
C GLY A 279 2.19 -88.09 -17.50
N GLN A 280 1.06 -88.42 -16.88
CA GLN A 280 -0.22 -87.71 -17.06
C GLN A 280 -0.41 -86.61 -16.01
N GLU A 281 -0.09 -86.87 -14.75
CA GLU A 281 0.03 -85.86 -13.69
C GLU A 281 1.05 -84.76 -14.04
N LEU A 282 2.17 -85.15 -14.68
CA LEU A 282 3.19 -84.21 -15.16
C LEU A 282 2.64 -83.21 -16.20
N LEU A 283 1.63 -83.58 -16.98
CA LEU A 283 1.05 -82.70 -18.01
C LEU A 283 0.07 -81.69 -17.40
N GLU A 284 -0.75 -82.11 -16.43
CA GLU A 284 -1.64 -81.22 -15.68
C GLU A 284 -0.86 -80.26 -14.77
N GLN A 285 0.16 -80.77 -14.09
CA GLN A 285 1.07 -79.93 -13.28
C GLN A 285 1.85 -78.94 -14.14
N LYS A 286 2.22 -79.31 -15.37
CA LYS A 286 2.87 -78.37 -16.30
C LYS A 286 1.92 -77.24 -16.74
N LYS A 287 0.64 -77.53 -16.96
CA LYS A 287 -0.38 -76.51 -17.24
C LYS A 287 -0.62 -75.59 -16.04
N GLU A 288 -0.61 -76.14 -14.82
CA GLU A 288 -0.76 -75.37 -13.58
C GLU A 288 0.46 -74.46 -13.33
N ILE A 289 1.69 -74.96 -13.57
CA ILE A 289 2.91 -74.15 -13.52
C ILE A 289 2.91 -73.05 -14.58
N GLU A 290 2.41 -73.32 -15.80
CA GLU A 290 2.24 -72.29 -16.83
C GLU A 290 1.22 -71.22 -16.41
N PHE A 291 0.08 -71.63 -15.83
CA PHE A 291 -0.92 -70.70 -15.32
C PHE A 291 -0.38 -69.82 -14.20
N LEU A 292 0.36 -70.39 -13.25
CA LEU A 292 1.02 -69.65 -12.17
C LEU A 292 2.11 -68.70 -12.70
N LYS A 293 2.88 -69.10 -13.72
CA LYS A 293 3.85 -68.22 -14.40
C LYS A 293 3.16 -67.06 -15.12
N GLU A 294 2.04 -67.31 -15.79
CA GLU A 294 1.23 -66.28 -16.45
C GLU A 294 0.67 -65.29 -15.41
N GLY A 295 0.17 -65.79 -14.27
CA GLY A 295 -0.31 -65.00 -13.15
C GLY A 295 0.79 -64.12 -12.53
N ALA A 296 1.96 -64.71 -12.27
CA ALA A 296 3.13 -63.98 -11.76
C ALA A 296 3.63 -62.91 -12.76
N LYS A 297 3.55 -63.18 -14.07
CA LYS A 297 3.92 -62.22 -15.12
C LYS A 297 2.94 -61.04 -15.18
N LYS A 298 1.64 -61.29 -15.11
CA LYS A 298 0.61 -60.24 -15.05
C LYS A 298 0.74 -59.38 -13.79
N GLU A 299 1.02 -60.00 -12.65
CA GLU A 299 1.24 -59.29 -11.38
C GLU A 299 2.54 -58.46 -11.40
N SER A 300 3.61 -58.99 -12.02
CA SER A 300 4.86 -58.25 -12.25
C SER A 300 4.64 -57.02 -13.15
N GLU A 301 3.87 -57.17 -14.25
CA GLU A 301 3.52 -56.04 -15.12
C GLU A 301 2.65 -55.00 -14.40
N ARG A 302 1.68 -55.43 -13.58
CA ARG A 302 0.87 -54.54 -12.76
C ARG A 302 1.74 -53.72 -11.80
N LYS A 303 2.70 -54.36 -11.12
CA LYS A 303 3.64 -53.69 -10.23
C LYS A 303 4.53 -52.71 -10.97
N LYS A 304 5.04 -53.05 -12.16
CA LYS A 304 5.80 -52.12 -13.01
C LYS A 304 4.99 -50.88 -13.39
N ARG A 305 3.72 -51.04 -13.75
CA ARG A 305 2.82 -49.90 -14.04
C ARG A 305 2.59 -49.01 -12.82
N MET A 306 2.45 -49.60 -11.64
CA MET A 306 2.34 -48.88 -10.38
C MET A 306 3.60 -48.06 -10.05
N VAL A 307 4.79 -48.62 -10.25
CA VAL A 307 6.06 -47.90 -10.06
C VAL A 307 6.14 -46.68 -10.98
N ILE A 308 5.82 -46.83 -12.27
CA ILE A 308 5.81 -45.72 -13.23
C ILE A 308 4.84 -44.61 -12.81
N LEU A 309 3.67 -44.98 -12.27
CA LEU A 309 2.68 -44.04 -11.77
C LEU A 309 3.20 -43.25 -10.56
N TYR A 310 3.89 -43.92 -9.63
CA TYR A 310 4.48 -43.25 -8.47
C TYR A 310 5.67 -42.37 -8.83
N GLU A 311 6.52 -42.78 -9.78
CA GLU A 311 7.61 -41.94 -10.30
C GLU A 311 7.07 -40.65 -10.93
N ARG A 312 6.02 -40.74 -11.77
CA ARG A 312 5.37 -39.55 -12.34
C ARG A 312 4.79 -38.62 -11.27
N LYS A 313 4.21 -39.19 -10.20
CA LYS A 313 3.67 -38.40 -9.09
C LYS A 313 4.79 -37.71 -8.30
N LEU A 314 5.92 -38.37 -8.11
CA LEU A 314 7.11 -37.80 -7.47
C LEU A 314 7.70 -36.66 -8.31
N ASP A 315 7.75 -36.80 -9.63
CA ASP A 315 8.25 -35.74 -10.51
C ASP A 315 7.34 -34.51 -10.49
N SER A 316 6.01 -34.70 -10.52
CA SER A 316 5.06 -33.59 -10.36
C SER A 316 5.21 -32.88 -9.00
N MET A 317 5.47 -33.63 -7.92
CA MET A 317 5.77 -33.04 -6.61
C MET A 317 7.08 -32.25 -6.59
N ARG A 318 8.12 -32.71 -7.32
CA ARG A 318 9.40 -32.00 -7.43
C ARG A 318 9.23 -30.67 -8.18
N GLU A 319 8.46 -30.65 -9.26
CA GLU A 319 8.12 -29.42 -9.99
C GLU A 319 7.38 -28.42 -9.09
N LEU A 320 6.38 -28.87 -8.33
CA LEU A 320 5.67 -28.02 -7.37
C LEU A 320 6.61 -27.44 -6.30
N LEU A 321 7.54 -28.26 -5.79
CA LEU A 321 8.53 -27.80 -4.82
C LEU A 321 9.43 -26.73 -5.41
N GLN A 322 9.89 -26.90 -6.65
CA GLN A 322 10.74 -25.95 -7.35
C GLN A 322 10.04 -24.61 -7.62
N ILE A 323 8.78 -24.65 -8.06
CA ILE A 323 7.95 -23.45 -8.23
C ILE A 323 7.79 -22.70 -6.90
N THR A 324 7.58 -23.45 -5.81
CA THR A 324 7.41 -22.86 -4.48
C THR A 324 8.69 -22.19 -3.99
N GLN A 325 9.86 -22.81 -4.22
CA GLN A 325 11.15 -22.24 -3.89
C GLN A 325 11.46 -20.96 -4.69
N GLN A 326 11.11 -20.92 -5.98
CA GLN A 326 11.25 -19.71 -6.80
C GLN A 326 10.38 -18.56 -6.27
N LYS A 327 9.13 -18.84 -5.89
CA LYS A 327 8.26 -17.82 -5.29
C LYS A 327 8.82 -17.28 -3.96
N LEU A 328 9.34 -18.16 -3.11
CA LEU A 328 10.00 -17.77 -1.85
C LEU A 328 11.19 -16.86 -2.08
N ALA A 329 12.05 -17.16 -3.07
CA ALA A 329 13.17 -16.30 -3.43
C ALA A 329 12.71 -14.91 -3.88
N GLY A 330 11.64 -14.84 -4.70
CA GLY A 330 11.05 -13.56 -5.12
C GLY A 330 10.53 -12.72 -3.94
N PHE A 331 9.92 -13.36 -2.93
CA PHE A 331 9.49 -12.65 -1.72
C PHE A 331 10.66 -12.09 -0.90
N GLU A 332 11.80 -12.78 -0.87
CA GLU A 332 13.00 -12.27 -0.18
C GLU A 332 13.60 -11.05 -0.88
N GLU A 333 13.58 -11.00 -2.21
CA GLU A 333 14.01 -9.82 -2.97
C GLU A 333 13.10 -8.62 -2.75
N ILE A 334 11.77 -8.83 -2.77
CA ILE A 334 10.79 -7.79 -2.43
C ILE A 334 11.04 -7.26 -1.02
N LYS A 335 11.29 -8.14 -0.05
CA LYS A 335 11.59 -7.75 1.34
C LYS A 335 12.87 -6.90 1.45
N LYS A 336 13.91 -7.20 0.66
CA LYS A 336 15.13 -6.36 0.60
C LYS A 336 14.82 -4.98 0.02
N HIS A 337 13.99 -4.91 -1.04
CA HIS A 337 13.59 -3.64 -1.64
C HIS A 337 12.83 -2.73 -0.67
N TYR A 338 11.85 -3.28 0.05
CA TYR A 338 11.12 -2.53 1.07
C TYR A 338 12.03 -1.97 2.16
N LYS A 339 13.01 -2.76 2.60
CA LYS A 339 13.97 -2.32 3.62
C LYS A 339 14.82 -1.13 3.16
N ILE A 340 15.22 -1.11 1.88
CA ILE A 340 15.97 0.02 1.29
C ILE A 340 15.08 1.26 1.19
N GLN A 341 13.82 1.10 0.77
CA GLN A 341 12.87 2.22 0.69
C GLN A 341 12.58 2.83 2.06
N GLU A 342 12.37 2.00 3.09
CA GLU A 342 12.14 2.45 4.46
C GLU A 342 13.34 3.27 5.00
N GLU A 343 14.56 2.83 4.69
CA GLU A 343 15.79 3.53 5.09
C GLU A 343 16.00 4.85 4.32
N GLN A 344 15.58 4.92 3.06
CA GLN A 344 15.55 6.17 2.29
C GLN A 344 14.53 7.16 2.87
N LEU A 345 13.33 6.69 3.21
CA LEU A 345 12.27 7.52 3.79
C LEU A 345 12.72 8.13 5.12
N ARG A 346 13.36 7.31 5.97
CA ARG A 346 13.88 7.75 7.26
C ARG A 346 14.93 8.85 7.13
N LYS A 347 15.84 8.76 6.14
CA LYS A 347 16.84 9.81 5.88
C LYS A 347 16.17 11.12 5.46
N LEU A 348 15.17 11.04 4.60
CA LEU A 348 14.38 12.20 4.15
C LEU A 348 13.64 12.87 5.31
N GLU A 349 13.06 12.09 6.23
CA GLU A 349 12.43 12.61 7.44
C GLU A 349 13.43 13.29 8.39
N GLU A 350 14.62 12.70 8.56
CA GLU A 350 15.70 13.29 9.37
C GLU A 350 16.23 14.61 8.76
N GLU A 351 16.35 14.69 7.42
CA GLU A 351 16.72 15.92 6.71
C GLU A 351 15.66 17.00 6.87
N LYS A 352 14.38 16.69 6.63
CA LYS A 352 13.28 17.64 6.83
C LYS A 352 13.18 18.15 8.26
N LYS A 353 13.41 17.29 9.27
CA LYS A 353 13.44 17.70 10.67
C LYS A 353 14.58 18.68 10.98
N LYS A 354 15.74 18.54 10.34
CA LYS A 354 16.85 19.49 10.49
C LYS A 354 16.55 20.82 9.80
N GLU A 355 15.96 20.77 8.61
CA GLU A 355 15.52 21.95 7.86
C GLU A 355 14.48 22.77 8.62
N TRP A 356 13.50 22.09 9.24
CA TRP A 356 12.48 22.73 10.09
C TRP A 356 13.06 23.39 11.34
N LYS A 357 14.06 22.77 11.99
CA LYS A 357 14.73 23.36 13.16
C LYS A 357 15.62 24.54 12.80
N GLY A 358 16.22 24.56 11.60
CA GLY A 358 17.10 25.64 11.16
C GLY A 358 16.37 26.95 10.81
N ASN A 359 15.14 26.87 10.31
CA ASN A 359 14.40 28.04 9.82
C ASN A 359 13.47 28.69 10.85
N ASN A 360 12.98 27.96 11.87
CA ASN A 360 11.91 28.48 12.73
C ASN A 360 12.37 29.14 14.05
N GLU A 361 13.60 28.94 14.52
CA GLU A 361 14.04 29.51 15.82
C GLU A 361 14.21 31.04 15.83
N GLY A 362 14.36 31.65 14.66
CA GLY A 362 14.44 33.11 14.48
C GLY A 362 13.07 33.77 14.31
N GLU A 363 12.21 33.19 13.45
CA GLU A 363 10.87 33.71 13.18
C GLU A 363 9.90 33.51 14.35
N GLU A 364 9.99 32.41 15.11
CA GLU A 364 9.15 32.20 16.30
C GLU A 364 9.45 33.23 17.39
N ARG A 365 10.74 33.54 17.63
CA ARG A 365 11.12 34.58 18.60
C ARG A 365 10.69 35.99 18.17
N GLU A 366 10.77 36.30 16.88
CA GLU A 366 10.34 37.60 16.37
C GLU A 366 8.81 37.76 16.41
N ASN A 367 8.06 36.69 16.13
CA ASN A 367 6.61 36.68 16.24
C ASN A 367 6.12 36.74 17.68
N GLU A 368 6.76 36.03 18.62
CA GLU A 368 6.47 36.15 20.05
C GLU A 368 6.71 37.57 20.56
N GLN A 369 7.81 38.22 20.16
CA GLN A 369 8.08 39.62 20.50
C GLN A 369 7.02 40.57 19.94
N LYS A 370 6.61 40.40 18.67
CA LYS A 370 5.53 41.21 18.06
C LYS A 370 4.18 41.02 18.75
N LEU A 371 3.85 39.80 19.17
CA LEU A 371 2.64 39.47 19.94
C LEU A 371 2.65 40.11 21.33
N ILE A 372 3.79 40.04 22.04
CA ILE A 372 3.95 40.66 23.36
C ILE A 372 3.81 42.18 23.25
N ILE A 373 4.49 42.82 22.28
CA ILE A 373 4.40 44.27 22.05
C ILE A 373 2.95 44.68 21.71
N SER A 374 2.29 43.91 20.84
CA SER A 374 0.88 44.17 20.48
C SER A 374 -0.05 44.04 21.69
N GLY A 375 0.15 43.03 22.53
CA GLY A 375 -0.61 42.84 23.77
C GLY A 375 -0.43 43.98 24.77
N ILE A 376 0.79 44.51 24.91
CA ILE A 376 1.08 45.66 25.77
C ILE A 376 0.41 46.93 25.23
N VAL A 377 0.48 47.19 23.92
CA VAL A 377 -0.16 48.36 23.30
C VAL A 377 -1.69 48.32 23.46
N ILE A 378 -2.30 47.13 23.35
CA ILE A 378 -3.73 46.95 23.59
C ILE A 378 -4.06 47.22 25.07
N ALA A 379 -3.28 46.67 26.01
CA ALA A 379 -3.46 46.93 27.43
C ALA A 379 -3.31 48.42 27.78
N LEU A 380 -2.35 49.11 27.15
CA LEU A 380 -2.13 50.56 27.28
C LEU A 380 -3.32 51.38 26.78
N LYS A 381 -3.88 51.03 25.62
CA LYS A 381 -5.06 51.70 25.06
C LYS A 381 -6.34 51.44 25.86
N ILE A 382 -6.47 50.27 26.48
CA ILE A 382 -7.56 49.96 27.41
C ILE A 382 -7.41 50.77 28.70
N ALA A 383 -6.18 50.87 29.22
CA ALA A 383 -5.85 51.62 30.43
C ALA A 383 -6.01 53.14 30.26
N ASN A 384 -5.57 53.68 29.14
CA ASN A 384 -5.70 55.08 28.78
C ASN A 384 -5.93 55.20 27.26
N PRO A 385 -7.16 55.48 26.81
CA PRO A 385 -7.48 55.58 25.38
C PRO A 385 -6.71 56.68 24.64
N LYS A 386 -6.14 57.66 25.36
CA LYS A 386 -5.28 58.73 24.84
C LYS A 386 -3.80 58.52 25.19
N TYR A 387 -3.38 57.27 25.40
CA TYR A 387 -2.00 56.93 25.72
C TYR A 387 -0.97 57.55 24.75
N GLU A 388 -1.31 57.64 23.46
CA GLU A 388 -0.47 58.25 22.43
C GLU A 388 -0.12 59.73 22.68
N ASP A 389 -0.90 60.42 23.54
CA ASP A 389 -0.68 61.81 23.94
C ASP A 389 0.17 61.94 25.22
N THR A 390 0.58 60.83 25.83
CA THR A 390 1.38 60.82 27.08
C THR A 390 2.89 60.82 26.79
N LYS A 391 3.71 61.26 27.76
CA LYS A 391 5.19 61.29 27.62
C LYS A 391 5.85 59.91 27.72
N TYR A 392 5.07 58.86 27.96
CA TYR A 392 5.54 57.51 28.21
C TYR A 392 5.57 56.69 26.92
N THR A 393 6.76 56.23 26.51
CA THR A 393 6.90 55.28 25.41
C THR A 393 6.72 53.84 25.90
N VAL A 394 6.29 52.94 25.00
CA VAL A 394 6.10 51.51 25.30
C VAL A 394 7.39 50.90 25.90
N GLU A 395 8.54 51.32 25.38
CA GLU A 395 9.87 50.89 25.83
C GLU A 395 10.21 51.36 27.26
N LYS A 396 9.82 52.58 27.65
CA LYS A 396 9.99 53.07 29.02
C LYS A 396 9.12 52.32 30.02
N LEU A 397 7.85 52.12 29.69
CA LEU A 397 6.91 51.38 30.55
C LEU A 397 7.32 49.92 30.72
N PHE A 398 7.83 49.29 29.64
CA PHE A 398 8.35 47.93 29.70
C PHE A 398 9.62 47.84 30.55
N SER A 399 10.51 48.83 30.46
CA SER A 399 11.71 48.90 31.29
C SER A 399 11.37 49.05 32.78
N GLU A 400 10.32 49.81 33.12
CA GLU A 400 9.83 49.96 34.50
C GLU A 400 9.21 48.65 35.02
N ILE A 401 8.35 48.01 34.23
CA ILE A 401 7.73 46.71 34.56
C ILE A 401 8.79 45.61 34.77
N GLN A 402 9.82 45.56 33.92
CA GLN A 402 10.92 44.61 34.06
C GLN A 402 11.78 44.91 35.29
N LYS A 403 12.03 46.19 35.58
CA LYS A 403 12.79 46.61 36.75
C LYS A 403 12.07 46.26 38.05
N GLU A 404 10.74 46.36 38.08
CA GLU A 404 9.91 46.01 39.23
C GLU A 404 9.51 44.53 39.28
N ARG A 405 9.88 43.75 38.25
CA ARG A 405 9.59 42.30 38.11
C ARG A 405 8.11 41.95 38.28
N ILE A 406 7.22 42.78 37.72
CA ILE A 406 5.78 42.58 37.78
C ILE A 406 5.38 41.37 36.92
N ASP A 407 4.48 40.52 37.41
CA ASP A 407 3.99 39.36 36.66
C ASP A 407 3.19 39.80 35.43
N LYS A 408 3.33 39.08 34.30
CA LYS A 408 2.71 39.39 33.01
C LYS A 408 1.19 39.58 33.07
N TYR A 409 0.51 38.93 34.01
CA TYR A 409 -0.94 39.07 34.17
C TYR A 409 -1.36 40.34 34.91
N GLU A 410 -0.43 40.99 35.61
CA GLU A 410 -0.68 42.20 36.42
C GLU A 410 -0.22 43.48 35.71
N TRP A 411 0.34 43.37 34.50
CA TRP A 411 0.89 44.50 33.76
C TRP A 411 -0.16 45.57 33.45
N ALA A 412 -1.37 45.18 33.08
CA ALA A 412 -2.43 46.13 32.73
C ALA A 412 -2.83 47.00 33.94
N GLU A 413 -3.01 46.38 35.12
CA GLU A 413 -3.34 47.10 36.36
C GLU A 413 -2.18 47.97 36.84
N HIS A 414 -0.95 47.47 36.73
CA HIS A 414 0.25 48.22 37.09
C HIS A 414 0.39 49.49 36.24
N ILE A 415 0.24 49.36 34.92
CA ILE A 415 0.25 50.48 33.97
C ILE A 415 -0.88 51.49 34.26
N GLN A 416 -2.09 51.01 34.54
CA GLN A 416 -3.20 51.89 34.94
C GLN A 416 -2.87 52.71 36.19
N SER A 417 -2.19 52.10 37.17
CA SER A 417 -1.78 52.79 38.39
C SER A 417 -0.76 53.91 38.15
N ILE A 418 0.10 53.77 37.13
CA ILE A 418 1.08 54.80 36.74
C ILE A 418 0.34 56.03 36.21
N PHE A 419 -0.59 55.85 35.27
CA PHE A 419 -1.38 56.95 34.71
C PHE A 419 -2.35 57.58 35.73
N ALA A 420 -2.89 56.79 36.66
CA ALA A 420 -3.73 57.30 37.75
C ALA A 420 -2.94 58.19 38.74
N LYS A 421 -1.66 57.89 38.99
CA LYS A 421 -0.78 58.73 39.83
C LYS A 421 -0.36 60.03 39.14
N GLU A 422 -0.33 60.05 37.81
CA GLU A 422 0.06 61.22 37.02
C GLU A 422 -1.10 62.22 36.89
N SER A 423 -2.32 61.73 36.65
CA SER A 423 -3.54 62.57 36.65
C SER A 423 -3.79 63.27 37.99
N LEU A 424 -3.45 62.62 39.11
CA LEU A 424 -3.50 63.22 40.46
C LEU A 424 -2.42 64.30 40.72
N LYS A 425 -1.36 64.37 39.90
CA LYS A 425 -0.33 65.42 39.98
C LYS A 425 -0.65 66.65 39.11
N GLU A 426 -1.56 66.54 38.15
CA GLU A 426 -2.01 67.67 37.33
C GLU A 426 -3.20 68.44 37.95
N GLU A 427 -3.86 67.87 38.97
CA GLU A 427 -4.98 68.50 39.70
C GLU A 427 -4.59 69.17 41.04
N ASN A 428 -3.29 69.22 41.39
CA ASN A 428 -2.73 70.02 42.49
C ASN A 428 -1.72 71.04 41.96
#